data_AF-A0A7J6JIT7-F1
#
_entry.id   AF-A0A7J6JIT7-F1
#
_cell.length_a   1.000
_cell.length_b   1.000
_cell.length_c   1.000
_cell.angle_alpha   90.00
_cell.angle_beta   90.00
_cell.angle_gamma   90.00
#
_symmetry.space_group_name_H-M   'P 1'
#
loop_
_entity.id
_entity.type
_entity.pdbx_description
1 polymer ?
#
loop_
_entity_poly.entity_id
_entity_poly.type
_entity_poly.pdbx_seq_one_letter_code
_entity_poly.pdbx_strand_id
1 'polypeptide(L)'
;MYTLSLASSTTSLADSIRDYVFENGRTYHRYKEGKYNMPNDERENDRMDMQHHMFLMTLGGRLEDHPEVEVYGVDLSPTQPDFVVPNVKFEIDDIDEEWTYSQPFDYVHSRFMTSSVSSWKEYLTKCYDNLAPGGYVELQEAEMDPQADDGSFPPDCALARFAILLKEAASKFGRVFIEPPKLKPLMAEVGFEDVTLVRYKWPINDWPKDPRWKELGAWNLENNLGAAESLAMAPLTRAHEWSRTEVEVFLTEVRQDLRNRAIHGYFPLYFIYGRKPL
;
A
#
# COMPACT_ATOMS: atom_id res chain seq x y z
N MET A 1 22.05 -18.01 46.51
CA MET A 1 21.46 -19.00 45.59
C MET A 1 20.40 -18.28 44.79
N TYR A 2 20.67 -18.07 43.50
CA TYR A 2 19.72 -17.51 42.54
C TYR A 2 18.93 -18.66 41.91
N THR A 3 17.61 -18.55 41.89
CA THR A 3 16.75 -19.26 40.93
C THR A 3 15.48 -18.42 40.77
N LEU A 4 15.52 -17.48 39.82
CA LEU A 4 14.31 -16.93 39.21
C LEU A 4 14.12 -17.69 37.90
N SER A 5 13.08 -18.51 37.87
CA SER A 5 12.59 -19.23 36.71
C SER A 5 12.13 -18.22 35.65
N LEU A 6 12.88 -18.09 34.56
CA LEU A 6 12.42 -17.48 33.32
C LEU A 6 11.36 -18.42 32.70
N ALA A 7 10.09 -18.16 33.01
CA ALA A 7 8.99 -18.73 32.26
C ALA A 7 9.00 -18.10 30.87
N SER A 8 9.34 -18.90 29.87
CA SER A 8 9.25 -18.59 28.44
C SER A 8 7.80 -18.27 28.07
N SER A 9 7.48 -17.01 27.77
CA SER A 9 6.20 -16.62 27.20
C SER A 9 6.24 -16.76 25.67
N THR A 10 6.33 -17.99 25.19
CA THR A 10 5.88 -18.33 23.83
C THR A 10 4.40 -18.66 23.93
N THR A 11 3.56 -17.64 24.01
CA THR A 11 2.12 -17.80 23.82
C THR A 11 1.92 -18.18 22.35
N SER A 12 1.52 -19.41 22.06
CA SER A 12 1.14 -19.82 20.71
C SER A 12 0.08 -18.86 20.18
N LEU A 13 0.28 -18.28 18.99
CA LEU A 13 -0.75 -17.53 18.27
C LEU A 13 -2.08 -18.29 18.36
N ALA A 14 -3.12 -17.66 18.88
CA ALA A 14 -4.44 -18.27 18.92
C ALA A 14 -4.91 -18.52 17.48
N ASP A 15 -5.35 -19.74 17.15
CA ASP A 15 -5.84 -20.12 15.81
C ASP A 15 -6.88 -19.12 15.24
N SER A 16 -7.61 -18.42 16.11
CA SER A 16 -8.58 -17.38 15.76
C SER A 16 -8.01 -16.18 14.99
N ILE A 17 -6.70 -15.92 15.08
CA ILE A 17 -6.03 -14.83 14.32
C ILE A 17 -5.91 -15.20 12.83
N ARG A 18 -5.85 -16.51 12.51
CA ARG A 18 -5.80 -17.03 11.14
C ARG A 18 -7.17 -17.17 10.48
N ASP A 19 -8.25 -17.03 11.26
CA ASP A 19 -9.58 -17.11 10.69
C ASP A 19 -9.87 -15.88 9.79
N TYR A 20 -10.55 -16.12 8.68
CA TYR A 20 -10.98 -15.07 7.76
C TYR A 20 -12.40 -14.58 8.05
N VAL A 21 -12.70 -13.34 7.67
CA VAL A 21 -14.07 -12.82 7.56
C VAL A 21 -14.49 -12.96 6.10
N PHE A 22 -15.61 -13.64 5.84
CA PHE A 22 -16.15 -13.78 4.49
C PHE A 22 -17.31 -12.80 4.29
N GLU A 23 -17.14 -11.85 3.36
CA GLU A 23 -18.15 -10.84 3.05
C GLU A 23 -18.15 -10.55 1.55
N ASN A 24 -19.33 -10.43 0.94
CA ASN A 24 -19.50 -10.08 -0.49
C ASN A 24 -18.72 -10.97 -1.48
N GLY A 25 -18.41 -12.22 -1.10
CA GLY A 25 -17.67 -13.16 -1.94
C GLY A 25 -16.15 -13.05 -1.86
N ARG A 26 -15.61 -12.27 -0.92
CA ARG A 26 -14.18 -12.09 -0.69
C ARG A 26 -13.82 -12.43 0.76
N THR A 27 -12.56 -12.73 1.03
CA THR A 27 -12.05 -12.89 2.40
C THR A 27 -11.31 -11.65 2.87
N TYR A 28 -11.44 -11.32 4.14
CA TYR A 28 -10.74 -10.22 4.82
C TYR A 28 -10.08 -10.76 6.10
N HIS A 29 -9.06 -10.07 6.62
CA HIS A 29 -8.45 -10.44 7.89
C HIS A 29 -9.42 -10.24 9.05
N ARG A 30 -9.34 -11.10 10.07
CA ARG A 30 -10.11 -10.98 11.31
C ARG A 30 -9.38 -10.20 12.41
N TYR A 31 -8.05 -10.27 12.43
CA TYR A 31 -7.24 -9.54 13.41
C TYR A 31 -7.36 -8.02 13.19
N LYS A 32 -7.93 -7.29 14.16
CA LYS A 32 -8.25 -5.85 14.04
C LYS A 32 -9.23 -5.53 12.89
N GLU A 33 -10.30 -6.34 12.81
CA GLU A 33 -11.38 -6.19 11.84
C GLU A 33 -11.82 -4.72 11.63
N GLY A 34 -11.98 -4.32 10.37
CA GLY A 34 -12.39 -2.98 9.97
C GLY A 34 -11.25 -1.97 9.82
N LYS A 35 -10.05 -2.31 10.30
CA LYS A 35 -8.87 -1.44 10.18
C LYS A 35 -8.33 -1.37 8.76
N TYR A 36 -8.29 -2.50 8.06
CA TYR A 36 -7.88 -2.56 6.67
C TYR A 36 -9.03 -3.17 5.83
N ASN A 37 -9.36 -2.52 4.72
CA ASN A 37 -10.59 -2.78 3.98
C ASN A 37 -10.37 -3.53 2.66
N MET A 38 -9.15 -4.01 2.42
CA MET A 38 -8.84 -4.83 1.24
C MET A 38 -9.01 -6.31 1.55
N PRO A 39 -9.43 -7.10 0.55
CA PRO A 39 -9.47 -8.55 0.67
C PRO A 39 -8.05 -9.14 0.78
N ASN A 40 -7.95 -10.38 1.25
CA ASN A 40 -6.69 -11.11 1.41
C ASN A 40 -6.74 -12.53 0.78
N ASP A 41 -7.57 -12.69 -0.25
CA ASP A 41 -7.69 -13.92 -1.03
C ASP A 41 -6.62 -14.04 -2.14
N GLU A 42 -6.52 -15.23 -2.73
CA GLU A 42 -5.58 -15.56 -3.83
C GLU A 42 -5.66 -14.57 -4.99
N ARG A 43 -6.87 -14.14 -5.36
CA ARG A 43 -7.08 -13.14 -6.42
C ARG A 43 -6.41 -11.81 -6.10
N GLU A 44 -6.40 -11.40 -4.84
CA GLU A 44 -5.70 -10.18 -4.41
C GLU A 44 -4.18 -10.40 -4.38
N ASN A 45 -3.70 -11.57 -3.97
CA ASN A 45 -2.28 -11.90 -3.99
C ASN A 45 -1.70 -11.85 -5.42
N ASP A 46 -2.38 -12.47 -6.39
CA ASP A 46 -1.99 -12.42 -7.82
C ASP A 46 -1.92 -10.98 -8.34
N ARG A 47 -2.84 -10.13 -7.88
CA ARG A 47 -2.85 -8.70 -8.24
C ARG A 47 -1.65 -7.96 -7.64
N MET A 48 -1.29 -8.26 -6.38
CA MET A 48 -0.12 -7.68 -5.73
C MET A 48 1.19 -8.11 -6.41
N ASP A 49 1.27 -9.33 -6.94
CA ASP A 49 2.41 -9.79 -7.73
C ASP A 49 2.55 -9.00 -9.04
N MET A 50 1.45 -8.76 -9.75
CA MET A 50 1.44 -7.87 -10.92
C MET A 50 1.90 -6.46 -10.55
N GLN A 51 1.42 -5.93 -9.43
CA GLN A 51 1.83 -4.62 -8.95
C GLN A 51 3.32 -4.57 -8.63
N HIS A 52 3.88 -5.61 -8.00
CA HIS A 52 5.32 -5.73 -7.76
C HIS A 52 6.10 -5.75 -9.09
N HIS A 53 5.63 -6.49 -10.10
CA HIS A 53 6.23 -6.49 -11.43
C HIS A 53 6.27 -5.09 -12.06
N MET A 54 5.21 -4.29 -11.89
CA MET A 54 5.19 -2.90 -12.39
C MET A 54 6.23 -2.00 -11.70
N PHE A 55 6.55 -2.23 -10.42
CA PHE A 55 7.67 -1.54 -9.77
C PHE A 55 9.00 -1.89 -10.39
N LEU A 56 9.25 -3.18 -10.67
CA LEU A 56 10.45 -3.63 -11.39
C LEU A 56 10.57 -2.92 -12.76
N MET A 57 9.48 -2.85 -13.53
CA MET A 57 9.47 -2.14 -14.81
C MET A 57 9.75 -0.63 -14.67
N THR A 58 9.22 -0.01 -13.62
CA THR A 58 9.42 1.42 -13.32
C THR A 58 10.88 1.72 -12.98
N LEU A 59 11.50 0.87 -12.18
CA LEU A 59 12.90 0.99 -11.78
C LEU A 59 13.89 0.45 -12.82
N GLY A 60 13.39 -0.16 -13.91
CA GLY A 60 14.22 -0.74 -14.96
C GLY A 60 14.96 -2.00 -14.51
N GLY A 61 14.33 -2.81 -13.67
CA GLY A 61 14.87 -4.07 -13.14
C GLY A 61 15.92 -3.88 -12.05
N ARG A 62 16.06 -2.68 -11.48
CA ARG A 62 17.07 -2.34 -10.47
C ARG A 62 16.63 -2.66 -9.03
N LEU A 63 16.08 -3.85 -8.82
CA LEU A 63 15.98 -4.42 -7.47
C LEU A 63 17.17 -5.39 -7.36
N GLU A 64 18.09 -5.09 -6.45
CA GLU A 64 19.29 -5.89 -6.22
C GLU A 64 18.99 -6.91 -5.10
N ASP A 65 19.47 -8.13 -5.29
CA ASP A 65 19.40 -9.17 -4.27
C ASP A 65 20.50 -8.91 -3.22
N HIS A 66 20.09 -8.76 -1.97
CA HIS A 66 20.97 -8.54 -0.83
C HIS A 66 20.85 -9.68 0.19
N PRO A 67 21.35 -10.90 -0.12
CA PRO A 67 21.26 -12.05 0.78
C PRO A 67 22.01 -11.84 2.10
N GLU A 68 22.92 -10.87 2.16
CA GLU A 68 23.65 -10.45 3.35
C GLU A 68 22.82 -9.58 4.31
N VAL A 69 21.68 -9.06 3.87
CA VAL A 69 20.81 -8.18 4.67
C VAL A 69 19.76 -9.02 5.38
N GLU A 70 19.59 -8.79 6.68
CA GLU A 70 18.44 -9.30 7.42
C GLU A 70 17.22 -8.41 7.13
N VAL A 71 16.16 -9.02 6.62
CA VAL A 71 14.91 -8.35 6.28
C VAL A 71 13.84 -8.76 7.28
N TYR A 72 13.13 -7.77 7.80
CA TYR A 72 12.04 -7.98 8.72
C TYR A 72 10.75 -7.38 8.14
N GLY A 73 9.82 -8.24 7.76
CA GLY A 73 8.53 -7.87 7.18
C GLY A 73 7.43 -7.86 8.24
N VAL A 74 6.55 -6.87 8.18
CA VAL A 74 5.40 -6.74 9.09
C VAL A 74 4.12 -6.57 8.28
N ASP A 75 3.10 -7.36 8.59
CA ASP A 75 1.77 -7.25 7.99
C ASP A 75 0.69 -7.62 9.01
N LEU A 76 -0.51 -7.04 8.90
CA LEU A 76 -1.67 -7.44 9.71
C LEU A 76 -2.26 -8.79 9.25
N SER A 77 -2.05 -9.14 7.99
CA SER A 77 -2.61 -10.31 7.33
C SER A 77 -1.65 -11.52 7.43
N PRO A 78 -2.16 -12.70 7.82
CA PRO A 78 -1.39 -13.95 7.79
C PRO A 78 -1.29 -14.53 6.37
N THR A 79 -0.82 -13.76 5.39
CA THR A 79 -0.69 -14.16 3.97
C THR A 79 0.74 -14.50 3.55
N GLN A 80 1.60 -14.82 4.51
CA GLN A 80 3.02 -15.03 4.29
C GLN A 80 3.29 -16.36 3.59
N PRO A 81 4.33 -16.46 2.73
CA PRO A 81 4.69 -17.71 2.07
C PRO A 81 5.06 -18.80 3.09
N ASP A 82 4.71 -20.06 2.80
CA ASP A 82 5.11 -21.21 3.63
C ASP A 82 6.64 -21.37 3.73
N PHE A 83 7.37 -20.82 2.76
CA PHE A 83 8.84 -20.85 2.73
C PHE A 83 9.38 -19.45 2.52
N VAL A 84 10.14 -18.97 3.50
CA VAL A 84 10.90 -17.71 3.44
C VAL A 84 12.38 -18.03 3.48
N VAL A 85 13.17 -17.26 2.73
CA VAL A 85 14.63 -17.42 2.73
C VAL A 85 15.20 -17.08 4.12
N PRO A 86 16.34 -17.67 4.55
CA PRO A 86 16.79 -17.61 5.94
C PRO A 86 17.04 -16.19 6.50
N ASN A 87 17.33 -15.23 5.62
CA ASN A 87 17.57 -13.83 5.98
C ASN A 87 16.29 -12.98 6.05
N VAL A 88 15.10 -13.57 5.85
CA VAL A 88 13.82 -12.88 5.91
C VAL A 88 12.98 -13.44 7.07
N LYS A 89 12.50 -12.56 7.94
CA LYS A 89 11.54 -12.89 9.00
C LYS A 89 10.27 -12.09 8.76
N PHE A 90 9.12 -12.69 9.02
CA PHE A 90 7.85 -11.99 8.98
C PHE A 90 7.13 -12.10 10.31
N GLU A 91 6.48 -11.02 10.71
CA GLU A 91 5.63 -10.99 11.89
C GLU A 91 4.25 -10.43 11.56
N ILE A 92 3.25 -11.01 12.22
CA ILE A 92 1.88 -10.48 12.16
C ILE A 92 1.80 -9.42 13.24
N ASP A 93 1.92 -8.16 12.83
CA ASP A 93 1.95 -7.02 13.75
C ASP A 93 1.35 -5.77 13.10
N ASP A 94 1.02 -4.81 13.95
CA ASP A 94 0.37 -3.57 13.56
C ASP A 94 1.34 -2.40 13.67
N ILE A 95 1.67 -1.80 12.54
CA ILE A 95 2.58 -0.65 12.48
C ILE A 95 2.08 0.59 13.25
N ASP A 96 0.78 0.69 13.54
CA ASP A 96 0.24 1.76 14.40
C ASP A 96 0.50 1.50 15.90
N GLU A 97 0.91 0.30 16.31
CA GLU A 97 1.28 -0.02 17.70
C GLU A 97 2.74 0.32 18.03
N GLU A 98 3.10 0.25 19.31
CA GLU A 98 4.46 0.54 19.77
C GLU A 98 5.47 -0.46 19.19
N TRP A 99 6.53 0.06 18.57
CA TRP A 99 7.60 -0.77 18.02
C TRP A 99 8.52 -1.22 19.15
N THR A 100 8.58 -2.52 19.41
CA THR A 100 9.32 -3.10 20.54
C THR A 100 10.65 -3.75 20.13
N TYR A 101 11.20 -3.34 18.98
CA TYR A 101 12.44 -3.88 18.44
C TYR A 101 13.62 -3.62 19.35
N SER A 102 14.47 -4.64 19.53
CA SER A 102 15.62 -4.56 20.45
C SER A 102 16.84 -3.85 19.87
N GLN A 103 16.88 -3.65 18.54
CA GLN A 103 17.97 -3.01 17.81
C GLN A 103 17.37 -2.03 16.78
N PRO A 104 18.06 -0.91 16.51
CA PRO A 104 17.64 -0.02 15.44
C PRO A 104 17.87 -0.66 14.06
N PHE A 105 17.12 -0.20 13.07
CA PHE A 105 17.28 -0.57 11.66
C PHE A 105 18.23 0.37 10.94
N ASP A 106 18.92 -0.12 9.91
CA ASP A 106 19.67 0.72 8.98
C ASP A 106 18.77 1.30 7.88
N TYR A 107 17.65 0.62 7.59
CA TYR A 107 16.74 0.96 6.51
C TYR A 107 15.30 0.56 6.85
N VAL A 108 14.36 1.47 6.64
CA VAL A 108 12.92 1.22 6.74
C VAL A 108 12.29 1.47 5.37
N HIS A 109 11.64 0.45 4.83
CA HIS A 109 10.94 0.53 3.54
C HIS A 109 9.44 0.36 3.74
N SER A 110 8.65 1.21 3.08
CA SER A 110 7.20 1.17 3.13
C SER A 110 6.60 1.47 1.76
N ARG A 111 5.53 0.75 1.40
CA ARG A 111 4.94 0.85 0.06
C ARG A 111 3.44 0.66 0.10
N PHE A 112 2.71 1.59 -0.48
CA PHE A 112 1.24 1.62 -0.55
C PHE A 112 0.55 1.48 0.81
N MET A 113 1.03 2.23 1.79
CA MET A 113 0.47 2.30 3.13
C MET A 113 -0.57 3.41 3.30
N THR A 114 -0.85 4.19 2.26
CA THR A 114 -1.98 5.13 2.26
C THR A 114 -3.30 4.43 2.63
N SER A 115 -4.12 5.08 3.45
CA SER A 115 -5.33 4.49 4.08
C SER A 115 -5.08 3.30 5.04
N SER A 116 -3.85 2.81 5.18
CA SER A 116 -3.47 1.81 6.20
C SER A 116 -2.84 2.46 7.43
N VAL A 117 -2.09 3.55 7.26
CA VAL A 117 -1.50 4.34 8.36
C VAL A 117 -2.53 5.31 8.94
N SER A 118 -2.67 5.33 10.27
CA SER A 118 -3.61 6.22 10.96
C SER A 118 -3.11 7.66 11.05
N SER A 119 -1.81 7.82 11.33
CA SER A 119 -1.12 9.09 11.49
C SER A 119 0.27 8.99 10.85
N TRP A 120 0.44 9.62 9.69
CA TRP A 120 1.72 9.64 9.00
C TRP A 120 2.83 10.31 9.81
N LYS A 121 2.49 11.30 10.65
CA LYS A 121 3.46 11.95 11.52
C LYS A 121 3.99 10.97 12.57
N GLU A 122 3.09 10.27 13.25
CA GLU A 122 3.48 9.27 14.27
C GLU A 122 4.24 8.10 13.64
N TYR A 123 3.78 7.60 12.49
CA TYR A 123 4.48 6.54 11.76
C TYR A 123 5.90 6.95 11.37
N LEU A 124 6.08 8.16 10.82
CA LEU A 124 7.40 8.69 10.49
C LEU A 124 8.26 8.93 11.73
N THR A 125 7.69 9.39 12.85
CA THR A 125 8.41 9.49 14.13
C THR A 125 8.90 8.12 14.60
N LYS A 126 8.07 7.07 14.52
CA LYS A 126 8.50 5.71 14.86
C LYS A 126 9.63 5.22 13.96
N CYS A 127 9.53 5.46 12.66
CA CYS A 127 10.61 5.15 11.72
C CYS A 127 11.90 5.87 12.16
N TYR A 128 11.81 7.16 12.48
CA TYR A 128 12.95 7.96 12.92
C TYR A 128 13.56 7.43 14.21
N ASP A 129 12.75 7.13 15.22
CA ASP A 129 13.21 6.66 16.53
C ASP A 129 13.88 5.29 16.47
N ASN A 130 13.40 4.42 15.57
CA ASN A 130 13.92 3.06 15.38
C ASN A 130 15.02 2.96 14.31
N LEU A 131 15.42 4.05 13.66
CA LEU A 131 16.55 4.05 12.73
C LEU A 131 17.88 4.32 13.46
N ALA A 132 18.94 3.65 13.02
CA ALA A 132 20.31 3.98 13.42
C ALA A 132 20.69 5.36 12.86
N PRO A 133 21.61 6.11 13.52
CA PRO A 133 22.16 7.33 12.92
C PRO A 133 22.73 7.04 11.53
N GLY A 134 22.38 7.87 10.54
CA GLY A 134 22.71 7.64 9.13
C GLY A 134 21.80 6.65 8.38
N GLY A 135 20.85 5.99 9.06
CA GLY A 135 19.87 5.10 8.43
C GLY A 135 18.82 5.83 7.59
N TYR A 136 18.13 5.10 6.72
CA TYR A 136 17.20 5.66 5.73
C TYR A 136 15.76 5.18 5.95
N VAL A 137 14.80 6.06 5.67
CA VAL A 137 13.42 5.65 5.38
C VAL A 137 13.12 5.91 3.90
N GLU A 138 12.47 4.96 3.25
CA GLU A 138 11.94 5.09 1.88
C GLU A 138 10.46 4.72 1.85
N LEU A 139 9.66 5.62 1.29
CA LEU A 139 8.22 5.49 1.08
C LEU A 139 7.93 5.46 -0.42
N GLN A 140 7.12 4.49 -0.85
CA GLN A 140 6.63 4.37 -2.23
C GLN A 140 5.10 4.45 -2.24
N GLU A 141 4.55 5.59 -2.65
CA GLU A 141 3.11 5.88 -2.58
C GLU A 141 2.57 6.42 -3.90
N ALA A 142 1.33 6.08 -4.26
CA ALA A 142 0.64 6.64 -5.42
C ALA A 142 -0.53 7.52 -4.97
N GLU A 143 -0.89 8.48 -5.83
CA GLU A 143 -2.13 9.24 -5.65
C GLU A 143 -3.34 8.34 -5.92
N MET A 144 -4.40 8.57 -5.15
CA MET A 144 -5.72 8.02 -5.47
C MET A 144 -6.35 8.71 -6.70
N ASP A 145 -6.02 9.99 -6.93
CA ASP A 145 -6.57 10.78 -8.03
C ASP A 145 -5.73 10.63 -9.30
N PRO A 146 -6.29 10.08 -10.40
CA PRO A 146 -5.61 10.09 -11.69
C PRO A 146 -5.44 11.51 -12.23
N GLN A 147 -4.38 11.73 -13.00
CA GLN A 147 -4.08 12.99 -13.65
C GLN A 147 -3.93 12.78 -15.16
N ALA A 148 -4.13 13.84 -15.95
CA ALA A 148 -3.79 13.87 -17.38
C ALA A 148 -3.18 15.23 -17.72
N ASP A 149 -2.21 15.24 -18.64
CA ASP A 149 -1.47 16.47 -19.00
C ASP A 149 -2.14 17.28 -20.12
N ASP A 150 -3.15 16.71 -20.79
CA ASP A 150 -3.73 17.25 -22.03
C ASP A 150 -5.25 17.49 -21.93
N GLY A 151 -5.81 17.44 -20.72
CA GLY A 151 -7.23 17.65 -20.47
C GLY A 151 -8.13 16.49 -20.92
N SER A 152 -7.56 15.33 -21.29
CA SER A 152 -8.31 14.15 -21.70
C SER A 152 -9.04 13.42 -20.56
N PHE A 153 -8.81 13.81 -19.31
CA PHE A 153 -9.45 13.21 -18.12
C PHE A 153 -10.66 14.03 -17.68
N PRO A 154 -11.90 13.57 -17.95
CA PRO A 154 -13.10 14.32 -17.57
C PRO A 154 -13.27 14.32 -16.05
N PRO A 155 -13.53 15.48 -15.41
CA PRO A 155 -13.64 15.56 -13.95
C PRO A 155 -14.87 14.83 -13.38
N ASP A 156 -15.85 14.51 -14.23
CA ASP A 156 -17.12 13.86 -13.89
C ASP A 156 -17.20 12.39 -14.38
N CYS A 157 -16.13 11.85 -14.98
CA CYS A 157 -16.10 10.44 -15.38
C CYS A 157 -16.24 9.50 -14.17
N ALA A 158 -16.62 8.24 -14.42
CA ALA A 158 -16.81 7.26 -13.36
C ALA A 158 -15.51 7.01 -12.59
N LEU A 159 -14.35 7.03 -13.24
CA LEU A 159 -13.05 6.88 -12.57
C LEU A 159 -12.73 8.08 -11.64
N ALA A 160 -13.13 9.30 -11.98
CA ALA A 160 -13.01 10.45 -11.08
C ALA A 160 -13.94 10.31 -9.86
N ARG A 161 -15.20 9.94 -10.10
CA ARG A 161 -16.18 9.65 -9.03
C ARG A 161 -15.71 8.52 -8.11
N PHE A 162 -15.03 7.52 -8.66
CA PHE A 162 -14.47 6.40 -7.91
C PHE A 162 -13.48 6.88 -6.85
N ALA A 163 -12.50 7.70 -7.25
CA ALA A 163 -11.51 8.27 -6.33
C ALA A 163 -12.17 9.14 -5.24
N ILE A 164 -13.19 9.92 -5.59
CA ILE A 164 -13.95 10.75 -4.63
C ILE A 164 -14.65 9.87 -3.59
N LEU A 165 -15.43 8.88 -4.03
CA LEU A 165 -16.19 8.01 -3.14
C LEU A 165 -15.28 7.21 -2.19
N LEU A 166 -14.12 6.75 -2.69
CA LEU A 166 -13.12 6.07 -1.86
C LEU A 166 -12.51 7.00 -0.82
N LYS A 167 -12.16 8.25 -1.18
CA LYS A 167 -11.64 9.24 -0.23
C LYS A 167 -12.67 9.63 0.84
N GLU A 168 -13.94 9.74 0.46
CA GLU A 168 -15.03 9.99 1.41
C GLU A 168 -15.21 8.81 2.38
N ALA A 169 -15.19 7.58 1.88
CA ALA A 169 -15.28 6.38 2.72
C ALA A 169 -14.09 6.26 3.66
N ALA A 170 -12.86 6.46 3.15
CA ALA A 170 -11.64 6.50 3.93
C ALA A 170 -11.69 7.55 5.06
N SER A 171 -12.27 8.73 4.78
CA SER A 171 -12.48 9.78 5.79
C SER A 171 -13.46 9.33 6.87
N LYS A 172 -14.58 8.69 6.51
CA LYS A 172 -15.56 8.13 7.46
C LYS A 172 -14.93 7.03 8.35
N PHE A 173 -13.95 6.30 7.83
CA PHE A 173 -13.21 5.28 8.59
C PHE A 173 -12.03 5.84 9.41
N GLY A 174 -11.74 7.15 9.32
CA GLY A 174 -10.57 7.74 9.98
C GLY A 174 -9.22 7.30 9.37
N ARG A 175 -9.23 6.89 8.09
CA ARG A 175 -8.11 6.30 7.36
C ARG A 175 -7.85 7.05 6.06
N VAL A 176 -7.65 8.36 6.16
CA VAL A 176 -7.57 9.28 5.02
C VAL A 176 -6.41 8.93 4.07
N PHE A 177 -6.66 9.00 2.76
CA PHE A 177 -5.60 8.92 1.76
C PHE A 177 -4.68 10.14 1.87
N ILE A 178 -3.39 9.90 2.07
CA ILE A 178 -2.40 10.98 2.04
C ILE A 178 -2.17 11.43 0.60
N GLU A 179 -2.00 12.74 0.39
CA GLU A 179 -1.38 13.28 -0.82
C GLU A 179 0.14 13.09 -0.69
N PRO A 180 0.78 12.15 -1.41
CA PRO A 180 2.17 11.78 -1.16
C PRO A 180 3.18 12.93 -1.17
N PRO A 181 3.02 14.02 -1.98
CA PRO A 181 3.90 15.19 -1.88
C PRO A 181 3.99 15.83 -0.49
N LYS A 182 2.96 15.66 0.36
CA LYS A 182 2.95 16.17 1.75
C LYS A 182 3.87 15.38 2.68
N LEU A 183 4.29 14.17 2.31
CA LEU A 183 5.20 13.34 3.11
C LEU A 183 6.60 13.96 3.17
N LYS A 184 7.08 14.61 2.11
CA LYS A 184 8.40 15.26 2.10
C LYS A 184 8.57 16.33 3.19
N PRO A 185 7.72 17.37 3.29
CA PRO A 185 7.84 18.34 4.37
C PRO A 185 7.59 17.71 5.75
N LEU A 186 6.72 16.70 5.85
CA LEU A 186 6.45 15.99 7.10
C LEU A 186 7.67 15.20 7.60
N MET A 187 8.41 14.55 6.71
CA MET A 187 9.68 13.89 7.05
C MET A 187 10.72 14.90 7.55
N ALA A 188 10.82 16.06 6.91
CA ALA A 188 11.71 17.13 7.37
C ALA A 188 11.28 17.68 8.75
N GLU A 189 9.98 17.79 9.01
CA GLU A 189 9.44 18.18 10.32
C GLU A 189 9.80 17.19 11.43
N VAL A 190 9.77 15.89 11.14
CA VAL A 190 10.15 14.83 12.09
C VAL A 190 11.65 14.84 12.40
N GLY A 191 12.49 15.29 11.47
CA GLY A 191 13.94 15.44 11.65
C GLY A 191 14.80 14.70 10.62
N PHE A 192 14.19 14.12 9.59
CA PHE A 192 14.95 13.54 8.48
C PHE A 192 15.65 14.63 7.65
N GLU A 193 16.89 14.35 7.25
CA GLU A 193 17.70 15.19 6.37
C GLU A 193 17.72 14.63 4.93
N ASP A 194 18.21 15.43 3.99
CA ASP A 194 18.40 15.05 2.58
C ASP A 194 17.13 14.49 1.90
N VAL A 195 15.95 14.95 2.33
CA VAL A 195 14.67 14.39 1.89
C VAL A 195 14.46 14.62 0.39
N THR A 196 14.46 13.52 -0.36
CA THR A 196 14.29 13.50 -1.80
C THR A 196 12.88 13.00 -2.13
N LEU A 197 12.30 13.56 -3.21
CA LEU A 197 11.03 13.12 -3.76
C LEU A 197 11.21 12.96 -5.28
N VAL A 198 11.01 11.74 -5.76
CA VAL A 198 11.05 11.39 -7.18
C VAL A 198 9.64 11.00 -7.62
N ARG A 199 9.20 11.55 -8.76
CA ARG A 199 7.86 11.31 -9.29
C ARG A 199 7.93 10.50 -10.59
N TYR A 200 7.11 9.46 -10.68
CA TYR A 200 6.85 8.67 -11.87
C TYR A 200 5.38 8.78 -12.28
N LYS A 201 5.07 8.31 -13.50
CA LYS A 201 3.70 8.23 -14.03
C LYS A 201 3.40 6.77 -14.36
N TRP A 202 2.35 6.23 -13.76
CA TRP A 202 1.79 4.93 -14.12
C TRP A 202 0.57 5.15 -15.01
N PRO A 203 0.69 4.98 -16.34
CA PRO A 203 -0.41 5.19 -17.28
C PRO A 203 -1.60 4.28 -16.92
N ILE A 204 -2.83 4.77 -16.98
CA ILE A 204 -4.01 3.96 -16.62
C ILE A 204 -4.28 2.82 -17.62
N ASN A 205 -3.78 2.96 -18.86
CA ASN A 205 -3.85 1.97 -19.92
C ASN A 205 -2.71 2.16 -20.94
N ASP A 206 -2.76 1.42 -22.05
CA ASP A 206 -1.75 1.37 -23.11
C ASP A 206 -1.81 2.56 -24.12
N TRP A 207 -2.33 3.71 -23.70
CA TRP A 207 -2.34 4.93 -24.50
C TRP A 207 -0.95 5.49 -24.87
N PRO A 208 0.13 5.34 -24.07
CA PRO A 208 1.43 5.89 -24.44
C PRO A 208 1.96 5.32 -25.76
N LYS A 209 2.70 6.16 -26.50
CA LYS A 209 3.36 5.73 -27.75
C LYS A 209 4.71 5.05 -27.50
N ASP A 210 5.41 5.46 -26.43
CA ASP A 210 6.68 4.86 -26.05
C ASP A 210 6.45 3.39 -25.63
N PRO A 211 7.18 2.42 -26.22
CA PRO A 211 6.95 1.00 -25.97
C PRO A 211 7.02 0.61 -24.49
N ARG A 212 7.95 1.20 -23.73
CA ARG A 212 8.14 0.90 -22.30
C ARG A 212 6.92 1.35 -21.50
N TRP A 213 6.48 2.59 -21.72
CA TRP A 213 5.34 3.14 -20.99
C TRP A 213 4.01 2.54 -21.45
N LYS A 214 3.94 2.12 -22.72
CA LYS A 214 2.78 1.39 -23.25
C LYS A 214 2.61 0.04 -22.57
N GLU A 215 3.69 -0.72 -22.43
CA GLU A 215 3.68 -2.01 -21.75
C GLU A 215 3.33 -1.85 -20.26
N LEU A 216 3.96 -0.89 -19.57
CA LEU A 216 3.61 -0.58 -18.17
C LEU A 216 2.13 -0.21 -18.04
N GLY A 217 1.58 0.56 -18.99
CA GLY A 217 0.17 0.93 -19.02
C GLY A 217 -0.76 -0.27 -19.21
N ALA A 218 -0.38 -1.25 -20.03
CA ALA A 218 -1.14 -2.49 -20.20
C ALA A 218 -1.17 -3.32 -18.91
N TRP A 219 -0.03 -3.46 -18.22
CA TRP A 219 0.03 -4.10 -16.90
C TRP A 219 -0.80 -3.35 -15.86
N ASN A 220 -0.71 -2.02 -15.84
CA ASN A 220 -1.48 -1.21 -14.91
C ASN A 220 -2.99 -1.30 -15.17
N LEU A 221 -3.41 -1.43 -16.42
CA LEU A 221 -4.82 -1.64 -16.74
C LEU A 221 -5.33 -2.92 -16.08
N GLU A 222 -4.67 -4.06 -16.28
CA GLU A 222 -5.09 -5.33 -15.66
C GLU A 222 -5.07 -5.26 -14.14
N ASN A 223 -4.01 -4.68 -13.56
CA ASN A 223 -3.93 -4.43 -12.12
C ASN A 223 -5.13 -3.59 -11.60
N ASN A 224 -5.48 -2.49 -12.27
CA ASN A 224 -6.60 -1.64 -11.84
C ASN A 224 -7.97 -2.29 -12.08
N LEU A 225 -8.15 -3.08 -13.15
CA LEU A 225 -9.39 -3.81 -13.39
C LEU A 225 -9.66 -4.82 -12.27
N GLY A 226 -8.61 -5.47 -11.76
CA GLY A 226 -8.66 -6.33 -10.56
C GLY A 226 -8.89 -5.53 -9.29
N ALA A 227 -8.12 -4.46 -9.08
CA ALA A 227 -8.18 -3.62 -7.88
C ALA A 227 -9.53 -2.93 -7.68
N ALA A 228 -10.22 -2.56 -8.76
CA ALA A 228 -11.44 -1.75 -8.69
C ALA A 228 -12.52 -2.36 -7.77
N GLU A 229 -12.68 -3.69 -7.82
CA GLU A 229 -13.62 -4.39 -6.92
C GLU A 229 -13.09 -4.47 -5.49
N SER A 230 -11.82 -4.86 -5.33
CA SER A 230 -11.16 -5.00 -4.04
C SER A 230 -11.16 -3.69 -3.24
N LEU A 231 -10.93 -2.56 -3.91
CA LEU A 231 -10.89 -1.22 -3.32
C LEU A 231 -12.28 -0.68 -2.99
N ALA A 232 -13.33 -1.10 -3.71
CA ALA A 232 -14.63 -0.44 -3.63
C ALA A 232 -15.67 -1.21 -2.84
N MET A 233 -15.60 -2.54 -2.82
CA MET A 233 -16.67 -3.35 -2.25
C MET A 233 -16.91 -2.98 -0.78
N ALA A 234 -15.91 -3.14 0.08
CA ALA A 234 -16.06 -2.80 1.50
C ALA A 234 -16.29 -1.29 1.74
N PRO A 235 -15.53 -0.35 1.14
CA PRO A 235 -15.75 1.07 1.39
C PRO A 235 -17.13 1.58 0.95
N LEU A 236 -17.63 1.16 -0.21
CA LEU A 236 -18.92 1.64 -0.73
C LEU A 236 -20.11 0.98 -0.03
N THR A 237 -20.03 -0.30 0.33
CA THR A 237 -21.13 -0.95 1.07
C THR A 237 -21.19 -0.49 2.53
N ARG A 238 -20.04 -0.32 3.19
CA ARG A 238 -19.97 0.03 4.62
C ARG A 238 -20.14 1.53 4.89
N ALA A 239 -19.54 2.40 4.07
CA ALA A 239 -19.55 3.85 4.32
C ALA A 239 -20.66 4.59 3.57
N HIS A 240 -21.05 4.11 2.39
CA HIS A 240 -22.07 4.73 1.54
C HIS A 240 -23.37 3.93 1.50
N GLU A 241 -23.42 2.79 2.20
CA GLU A 241 -24.62 1.95 2.34
C GLU A 241 -25.14 1.41 0.99
N TRP A 242 -24.28 1.33 -0.02
CA TRP A 242 -24.63 0.76 -1.32
C TRP A 242 -24.82 -0.75 -1.19
N SER A 243 -25.76 -1.28 -1.95
CA SER A 243 -25.85 -2.71 -2.20
C SER A 243 -24.69 -3.19 -3.06
N ARG A 244 -24.34 -4.48 -2.95
CA ARG A 244 -23.34 -5.14 -3.83
C ARG A 244 -23.62 -4.88 -5.31
N THR A 245 -24.90 -4.94 -5.71
CA THR A 245 -25.34 -4.71 -7.08
C THR A 245 -25.05 -3.28 -7.54
N GLU A 246 -25.30 -2.27 -6.71
CA GLU A 246 -24.99 -0.87 -7.05
C GLU A 246 -23.49 -0.68 -7.25
N VAL A 247 -22.66 -1.29 -6.39
CA VAL A 247 -21.20 -1.29 -6.56
C VAL A 247 -20.81 -1.94 -7.88
N GLU A 248 -21.31 -3.13 -8.20
CA GLU A 248 -20.98 -3.86 -9.44
C GLU A 248 -21.37 -3.08 -10.70
N VAL A 249 -22.55 -2.43 -10.69
CA VAL A 249 -23.00 -1.57 -11.80
C VAL A 249 -22.06 -0.39 -11.96
N PHE A 250 -21.74 0.32 -10.88
CA PHE A 250 -20.81 1.46 -10.93
C PHE A 250 -19.41 1.04 -11.42
N LEU A 251 -18.90 -0.10 -10.93
CA LEU A 251 -17.62 -0.64 -11.37
C LEU A 251 -17.60 -1.03 -12.85
N THR A 252 -18.75 -1.24 -13.49
CA THR A 252 -18.81 -1.43 -14.95
C THR A 252 -18.41 -0.15 -15.67
N GLU A 253 -18.91 1.01 -15.22
CA GLU A 253 -18.55 2.33 -15.78
C GLU A 253 -17.08 2.66 -15.51
N VAL A 254 -16.59 2.42 -14.28
CA VAL A 254 -15.16 2.64 -13.93
C VAL A 254 -14.23 1.83 -14.83
N ARG A 255 -14.57 0.56 -15.09
CA ARG A 255 -13.78 -0.29 -15.99
C ARG A 255 -13.88 0.12 -17.47
N GLN A 256 -14.93 0.83 -17.88
CA GLN A 256 -15.00 1.42 -19.22
C GLN A 256 -14.03 2.60 -19.34
N ASP A 257 -14.00 3.48 -18.33
CA ASP A 257 -13.05 4.60 -18.28
C ASP A 257 -11.59 4.12 -18.26
N LEU A 258 -11.26 3.13 -17.43
CA LEU A 258 -9.92 2.54 -17.39
C LEU A 258 -9.47 2.04 -18.76
N ARG A 259 -10.36 1.41 -19.54
CA ARG A 259 -10.05 0.90 -20.89
C ARG A 259 -10.06 1.97 -21.99
N ASN A 260 -10.56 3.17 -21.69
CA ASN A 260 -10.72 4.20 -22.71
C ASN A 260 -9.38 4.84 -23.06
N ARG A 261 -8.82 4.46 -24.23
CA ARG A 261 -7.56 5.00 -24.74
C ARG A 261 -7.63 6.47 -25.15
N ALA A 262 -8.83 7.08 -25.18
CA ALA A 262 -8.98 8.51 -25.34
C ALA A 262 -8.69 9.29 -24.05
N ILE A 263 -8.67 8.60 -22.89
CA ILE A 263 -8.25 9.16 -21.60
C ILE A 263 -6.76 8.87 -21.44
N HIS A 264 -5.92 9.88 -21.62
CA HIS A 264 -4.47 9.80 -21.43
C HIS A 264 -4.05 9.97 -19.96
N GLY A 265 -4.80 9.30 -19.09
CA GLY A 265 -4.64 9.40 -17.64
C GLY A 265 -3.45 8.60 -17.13
N TYR A 266 -2.94 9.00 -15.97
CA TYR A 266 -1.93 8.26 -15.22
C TYR A 266 -2.12 8.47 -13.71
N PHE A 267 -1.71 7.50 -12.92
CA PHE A 267 -1.53 7.66 -11.48
C PHE A 267 -0.11 8.16 -11.21
N PRO A 268 0.06 9.33 -10.56
CA PRO A 268 1.36 9.75 -10.05
C PRO A 268 1.85 8.77 -8.97
N LEU A 269 3.07 8.29 -9.13
CA LEU A 269 3.78 7.45 -8.15
C LEU A 269 4.97 8.24 -7.59
N TYR A 270 5.18 8.19 -6.29
CA TYR A 270 6.20 8.94 -5.59
C TYR A 270 7.11 8.01 -4.79
N PHE A 271 8.41 8.23 -4.94
CA PHE A 271 9.45 7.65 -4.11
C PHE A 271 9.97 8.78 -3.25
N ILE A 272 9.77 8.68 -1.95
CA ILE A 272 10.18 9.70 -0.98
C ILE A 272 11.12 9.04 0.01
N TYR A 273 12.35 9.52 0.09
CA TYR A 273 13.32 8.96 1.02
C TYR A 273 14.15 10.05 1.68
N GLY A 274 14.58 9.77 2.90
CA GLY A 274 15.34 10.69 3.74
C GLY A 274 16.18 9.93 4.75
N ARG A 275 17.21 10.60 5.26
CA ARG A 275 18.21 9.99 6.14
C ARG A 275 18.09 10.55 7.56
N LYS A 276 18.27 9.70 8.57
CA LYS A 276 18.47 10.16 9.94
C LYS A 276 19.87 10.81 10.08
N PRO A 277 20.01 11.96 10.77
CA PRO A 277 21.31 12.56 11.03
C PRO A 277 22.33 11.58 11.66
N LEU A 278 23.62 11.86 11.47
CA LEU A 278 24.72 11.07 12.05
C LEU A 278 24.91 11.33 13.55
#